data_AF-A0AAE0MTE5-F1
#
_entry.id   AF-A0AAE0MTE5-F1
#
_cell.length_a   1.000
_cell.length_b   1.000
_cell.length_c   1.000
_cell.angle_alpha   90.00
_cell.angle_beta   90.00
_cell.angle_gamma   90.00
#
_symmetry.space_group_name_H-M   'P 1'
#
loop_
_entity.id
_entity.type
_entity.pdbx_description
1 polymer ?
#
loop_
_entity_poly.entity_id
_entity_poly.type
_entity_poly.pdbx_seq_one_letter_code
_entity_poly.pdbx_strand_id
1 'polypeptide(L)'
;MLGCSLTNLAAQIRWLPKREKILEESPEQVPSGLDSDAFGHPVLIVTKGMDEKGRVSVLLMTSFKNRDILARFPGTLPTDRRNREPYWPIAPTPKHPETGNLLKFKDEKPMDKEYSYVNSQASYPIRYEILKPYKSGDTEDVWVLEEESFSELTKGRDYDKLHSKSWRRGWEETPLPLPEPVKEREEEGKQASKASDAGTFDLAKEYENKAWREYYEEIAHFLPWPDYRSCFIFGEVDDADP
;
A
#
# COMPACT_ATOMS: atom_id res chain seq x y z
N MET A 1 -19.82 35.08 -9.87
CA MET A 1 -19.53 33.64 -9.80
C MET A 1 -18.59 33.31 -10.95
N LEU A 2 -17.29 33.30 -10.68
CA LEU A 2 -16.25 32.97 -11.67
C LEU A 2 -16.32 31.46 -11.93
N GLY A 3 -16.79 31.08 -13.12
CA GLY A 3 -16.76 29.70 -13.58
C GLY A 3 -15.31 29.26 -13.69
N CYS A 4 -14.84 28.49 -12.71
CA CYS A 4 -13.54 27.84 -12.77
C CYS A 4 -13.54 26.93 -14.00
N SER A 5 -12.68 27.24 -14.97
CA SER A 5 -12.27 26.29 -16.00
C SER A 5 -11.68 25.08 -15.29
N LEU A 6 -12.47 24.00 -15.18
CA LEU A 6 -12.01 22.72 -14.64
C LEU A 6 -10.87 22.24 -15.54
N THR A 7 -9.64 22.50 -15.12
CA THR A 7 -8.46 21.84 -15.67
C THR A 7 -8.67 20.35 -15.43
N ASN A 8 -8.68 19.57 -16.51
CA ASN A 8 -8.81 18.13 -16.38
C ASN A 8 -7.52 17.61 -15.71
N LEU A 9 -7.65 17.26 -14.42
CA LEU A 9 -6.52 16.77 -13.61
C LEU A 9 -6.23 15.29 -13.86
N ALA A 10 -7.16 14.57 -14.48
CA ALA A 10 -7.01 13.17 -14.77
C ALA A 10 -5.83 12.94 -15.72
N ALA A 11 -5.25 11.74 -15.63
CA ALA A 11 -4.08 11.32 -16.40
C ALA A 11 -2.78 12.08 -16.09
N GLN A 12 -2.78 13.05 -15.17
CA GLN A 12 -1.58 13.79 -14.79
C GLN A 12 -0.72 12.99 -13.80
N ILE A 13 0.59 12.95 -14.05
CA ILE A 13 1.58 12.46 -13.09
C ILE A 13 2.11 13.63 -12.27
N ARG A 14 2.13 13.42 -10.95
CA ARG A 14 2.67 14.35 -9.97
C ARG A 14 3.63 13.64 -9.03
N TRP A 15 4.36 14.42 -8.24
CA TRP A 15 5.22 13.90 -7.19
C TRP A 15 4.54 14.04 -5.83
N LEU A 16 4.41 12.93 -5.09
CA LEU A 16 4.04 12.95 -3.69
C LEU A 16 5.33 13.11 -2.85
N PRO A 17 5.53 14.25 -2.16
CA PRO A 17 6.73 14.47 -1.37
C PRO A 17 6.93 13.43 -0.27
N LYS A 18 8.15 13.36 0.26
CA LYS A 18 8.43 12.58 1.46
C LYS A 18 7.57 13.07 2.63
N ARG A 19 7.19 12.15 3.52
CA ARG A 19 6.30 12.43 4.65
C ARG A 19 6.84 13.53 5.55
N GLU A 20 8.14 13.51 5.83
CA GLU A 20 8.81 14.48 6.71
C GLU A 20 8.70 15.90 6.17
N LYS A 21 8.81 16.06 4.84
CA LYS A 21 8.68 17.35 4.17
C LYS A 21 7.25 17.89 4.25
N ILE A 22 6.24 17.02 4.17
CA ILE A 22 4.84 17.42 4.33
C ILE A 22 4.56 17.80 5.79
N LEU A 23 5.11 17.06 6.74
CA LEU A 23 4.98 17.37 8.17
C LEU A 23 5.60 18.73 8.54
N GLU A 24 6.72 19.09 7.89
CA GLU A 24 7.37 20.39 8.08
C GLU A 24 6.57 21.54 7.44
N GLU A 25 6.09 21.36 6.21
CA GLU A 25 5.37 22.41 5.46
C GLU A 25 3.91 22.57 5.94
N SER A 26 3.18 21.48 6.18
CA SER A 26 1.73 21.45 6.43
C SER A 26 1.28 20.13 7.08
N PRO A 27 1.52 19.93 8.40
CA PRO A 27 1.30 18.65 9.08
C PRO A 27 -0.16 18.16 9.05
N GLU A 28 -1.14 19.06 8.99
CA GLU A 28 -2.56 18.75 8.87
C GLU A 28 -2.95 18.16 7.50
N GLN A 29 -2.04 18.18 6.52
CA GLN A 29 -2.27 17.71 5.16
C GLN A 29 -1.72 16.31 4.90
N VAL A 30 -1.06 15.69 5.88
CA VAL A 30 -0.56 14.32 5.74
C VAL A 30 -1.74 13.36 5.53
N PRO A 31 -1.78 12.61 4.41
CA PRO A 31 -2.84 11.66 4.13
C PRO A 31 -2.90 10.57 5.22
N SER A 32 -4.08 10.37 5.80
CA SER A 32 -4.34 9.23 6.69
C SER A 32 -4.48 7.94 5.89
N GLY A 33 -3.89 6.84 6.36
CA GLY A 33 -4.02 5.51 5.74
C GLY A 33 -3.10 5.26 4.55
N LEU A 34 -2.13 6.15 4.29
CA LEU A 34 -0.97 5.82 3.46
C LEU A 34 0.11 5.19 4.33
N ASP A 35 0.69 4.10 3.84
CA ASP A 35 1.89 3.51 4.42
C ASP A 35 3.07 4.49 4.31
N SER A 36 4.03 4.40 5.23
CA SER A 36 5.18 5.31 5.28
C SER A 36 6.07 5.24 4.04
N ASP A 37 6.08 4.09 3.36
CA ASP A 37 6.84 3.84 2.13
C ASP A 37 6.12 4.34 0.86
N ALA A 38 4.86 4.76 0.95
CA ALA A 38 4.12 5.34 -0.17
C ALA A 38 4.55 6.78 -0.51
N PHE A 39 5.28 7.44 0.40
CA PHE A 39 5.73 8.83 0.25
C PHE A 39 7.07 8.94 -0.51
N GLY A 40 7.28 10.06 -1.20
CA GLY A 40 8.49 10.25 -2.01
C GLY A 40 8.45 9.47 -3.32
N HIS A 41 7.26 9.36 -3.92
CA HIS A 41 7.00 8.59 -5.13
C HIS A 41 6.20 9.41 -6.16
N PRO A 42 6.31 9.09 -7.46
CA PRO A 42 5.37 9.60 -8.43
C PRO A 42 3.99 8.99 -8.21
N VAL A 43 2.96 9.74 -8.56
CA VAL A 43 1.56 9.32 -8.46
C VAL A 43 0.80 9.75 -9.71
N LEU A 44 -0.18 8.95 -10.13
CA LEU A 44 -1.07 9.25 -11.24
C LEU A 44 -2.43 9.71 -10.71
N ILE A 45 -2.89 10.90 -11.10
CA ILE A 45 -4.22 11.39 -10.78
C ILE A 45 -5.26 10.69 -11.67
N VAL A 46 -6.27 10.09 -11.05
CA VAL A 46 -7.34 9.35 -11.75
C VAL A 46 -8.68 10.08 -11.78
N THR A 47 -8.82 11.20 -11.06
CA THR A 47 -10.06 11.98 -11.04
C THR A 47 -9.96 13.23 -11.88
N LYS A 48 -11.08 13.60 -12.50
CA LYS A 48 -11.12 14.75 -13.43
C LYS A 48 -10.93 16.08 -12.72
N GLY A 49 -11.32 16.17 -11.46
CA GLY A 49 -11.22 17.36 -10.63
C GLY A 49 -10.97 17.03 -9.16
N MET A 50 -11.04 18.08 -8.34
CA MET A 50 -10.90 17.99 -6.88
C MET A 50 -12.28 17.84 -6.22
N ASP A 51 -12.32 17.18 -5.06
CA ASP A 51 -13.52 17.16 -4.21
C ASP A 51 -13.70 18.45 -3.41
N GLU A 52 -14.78 18.52 -2.61
CA GLU A 52 -15.10 19.66 -1.72
C GLU A 52 -13.97 20.01 -0.73
N LYS A 53 -13.04 19.08 -0.48
CA LYS A 53 -11.89 19.24 0.42
C LYS A 53 -10.58 19.47 -0.33
N GLY A 54 -10.62 19.74 -1.63
CA GLY A 54 -9.44 19.95 -2.46
C GLY A 54 -8.63 18.68 -2.72
N ARG A 55 -9.24 17.49 -2.60
CA ARG A 55 -8.55 16.21 -2.79
C ARG A 55 -8.81 15.60 -4.16
N VAL A 56 -7.81 14.92 -4.68
CA VAL A 56 -7.87 14.08 -5.88
C VAL A 56 -7.61 12.62 -5.49
N SER A 57 -8.14 11.66 -6.24
CA SER A 57 -7.71 10.26 -6.06
C SER A 57 -6.48 9.99 -6.92
N VAL A 58 -5.49 9.33 -6.34
CA VAL A 58 -4.25 8.97 -7.02
C VAL A 58 -3.95 7.49 -6.94
N LEU A 59 -3.27 6.97 -7.97
CA LEU A 59 -2.62 5.66 -7.96
C LEU A 59 -1.12 5.86 -7.72
N LEU A 60 -0.52 5.03 -6.86
CA LEU A 60 0.92 5.08 -6.59
C LEU A 60 1.71 4.53 -7.78
N MET A 61 2.88 5.10 -8.04
CA MET A 61 3.81 4.58 -9.04
C MET A 61 5.10 4.06 -8.40
N THR A 62 5.70 3.06 -9.03
CA THR A 62 6.95 2.45 -8.58
C THR A 62 7.86 2.11 -9.75
N SER A 63 9.16 2.08 -9.50
CA SER A 63 10.17 1.60 -10.46
C SER A 63 10.79 0.27 -10.05
N PHE A 64 10.39 -0.29 -8.91
CA PHE A 64 11.03 -1.45 -8.28
C PHE A 64 12.56 -1.33 -8.19
N LYS A 65 13.07 -0.13 -7.84
CA LYS A 65 14.50 0.19 -7.85
C LYS A 65 15.13 0.02 -9.25
N ASN A 66 14.40 0.46 -10.27
CA ASN A 66 14.72 0.33 -11.70
C ASN A 66 14.92 -1.12 -12.12
N ARG A 67 13.96 -1.99 -11.81
CA ARG A 67 13.98 -3.42 -12.18
C ARG A 67 12.68 -3.80 -12.87
N ASP A 68 12.79 -4.77 -13.77
CA ASP A 68 11.63 -5.36 -14.42
C ASP A 68 10.72 -6.07 -13.41
N ILE A 69 9.43 -6.13 -13.72
CA ILE A 69 8.40 -6.77 -12.91
C ILE A 69 8.66 -8.27 -12.76
N LEU A 70 9.24 -8.91 -13.79
CA LEU A 70 9.69 -10.30 -13.69
C LEU A 70 10.91 -10.46 -12.77
N ALA A 71 11.77 -9.45 -12.65
CA ALA A 71 12.86 -9.52 -11.67
C ALA A 71 12.33 -9.35 -10.23
N ARG A 72 11.24 -8.60 -10.03
CA ARG A 72 10.58 -8.44 -8.73
C ARG A 72 9.73 -9.66 -8.35
N PHE A 73 9.00 -10.22 -9.30
CA PHE A 73 8.11 -11.37 -9.15
C PHE A 73 8.51 -12.45 -10.16
N PRO A 74 9.60 -13.20 -9.92
CA PRO A 74 10.24 -14.06 -10.93
C PRO A 74 9.51 -15.36 -11.22
N GLY A 75 8.65 -15.83 -10.33
CA GLY A 75 8.08 -17.15 -10.50
C GLY A 75 6.96 -17.19 -11.53
N THR A 76 6.77 -18.40 -12.06
CA THR A 76 5.61 -18.81 -12.85
C THR A 76 4.45 -19.26 -11.96
N LEU A 77 4.62 -19.21 -10.64
CA LEU A 77 3.59 -19.58 -9.69
C LEU A 77 2.37 -18.67 -9.84
N PRO A 78 1.15 -19.19 -9.62
CA PRO A 78 -0.07 -18.39 -9.67
C PRO A 78 -0.04 -17.17 -8.74
N THR A 79 0.67 -17.26 -7.61
CA THR A 79 0.86 -16.17 -6.64
C THR A 79 1.65 -15.01 -7.24
N ASP A 80 2.77 -15.30 -7.92
CA ASP A 80 3.58 -14.26 -8.56
C ASP A 80 2.78 -13.57 -9.66
N ARG A 81 2.03 -14.34 -10.46
CA ARG A 81 1.13 -13.79 -11.47
C ARG A 81 0.10 -12.83 -10.88
N ARG A 82 -0.54 -13.20 -9.77
CA ARG A 82 -1.50 -12.33 -9.05
C ARG A 82 -0.84 -11.07 -8.50
N ASN A 83 0.40 -11.17 -8.02
CA ASN A 83 1.16 -10.02 -7.54
C ASN A 83 1.57 -9.06 -8.67
N ARG A 84 1.75 -9.57 -9.90
CA ARG A 84 2.07 -8.74 -11.08
C ARG A 84 0.86 -7.98 -11.62
N GLU A 85 -0.30 -8.61 -11.61
CA GLU A 85 -1.55 -8.13 -12.23
C GLU A 85 -1.88 -6.64 -11.99
N PRO A 86 -1.68 -6.06 -10.78
CA PRO A 86 -2.04 -4.67 -10.55
C PRO A 86 -1.10 -3.65 -11.20
N TYR A 87 0.09 -4.05 -11.66
CA TYR A 87 1.13 -3.14 -12.10
C TYR A 87 1.08 -2.90 -13.61
N TRP A 88 0.81 -1.67 -14.02
CA TRP A 88 0.73 -1.27 -15.42
C TRP A 88 2.03 -0.61 -15.85
N PRO A 89 2.81 -1.20 -16.77
CA PRO A 89 4.06 -0.61 -17.23
C PRO A 89 3.80 0.67 -18.02
N ILE A 90 4.73 1.61 -17.94
CA ILE A 90 4.73 2.85 -18.69
C ILE A 90 5.95 2.87 -19.60
N ALA A 91 5.79 3.26 -20.86
CA ALA A 91 6.92 3.37 -21.80
C ALA A 91 8.07 4.22 -21.18
N PRO A 92 9.34 3.77 -21.28
CA PRO A 92 9.86 2.71 -22.15
C PRO A 92 9.86 1.29 -21.56
N THR A 93 9.22 1.07 -20.41
CA THR A 93 9.15 -0.26 -19.76
C THR A 93 8.55 -1.32 -20.70
N PRO A 94 9.05 -2.56 -20.71
CA PRO A 94 8.45 -3.64 -21.48
C PRO A 94 6.97 -3.85 -21.17
N LYS A 95 6.22 -4.35 -22.17
CA LYS A 95 4.79 -4.66 -22.02
C LYS A 95 4.55 -5.66 -20.89
N HIS A 96 3.41 -5.55 -20.24
CA HIS A 96 3.06 -6.45 -19.14
C HIS A 96 3.01 -7.91 -19.64
N PRO A 97 3.69 -8.86 -18.98
CA PRO A 97 3.88 -10.20 -19.54
C PRO A 97 2.57 -10.97 -19.75
N GLU A 98 1.56 -10.74 -18.90
CA GLU A 98 0.28 -11.46 -18.98
C GLU A 98 -0.80 -10.77 -19.80
N THR A 99 -0.80 -9.43 -19.87
CA THR A 99 -1.91 -8.65 -20.46
C THR A 99 -1.51 -7.98 -21.76
N GLY A 100 -0.20 -7.79 -21.99
CA GLY A 100 0.31 -7.02 -23.13
C GLY A 100 0.10 -5.51 -23.01
N ASN A 101 -0.45 -5.03 -21.89
CA ASN A 101 -0.74 -3.61 -21.67
C ASN A 101 0.55 -2.80 -21.54
N LEU A 102 0.50 -1.55 -22.01
CA LEU A 102 1.58 -0.58 -21.89
C LEU A 102 1.01 0.83 -21.97
N LEU A 103 1.22 1.62 -20.91
CA LEU A 103 0.79 3.00 -20.86
C LEU A 103 1.80 3.90 -21.59
N LYS A 104 1.29 4.94 -22.24
CA LYS A 104 2.09 5.93 -22.97
C LYS A 104 1.79 7.35 -22.52
N PHE A 105 2.77 8.22 -22.68
CA PHE A 105 2.60 9.66 -22.50
C PHE A 105 2.12 10.31 -23.79
N LYS A 106 1.32 11.37 -23.67
CA LYS A 106 0.81 12.15 -24.81
C LYS A 106 1.93 12.72 -25.69
N ASP A 107 3.05 13.12 -25.08
CA ASP A 107 4.18 13.76 -25.77
C ASP A 107 5.39 12.83 -25.97
N GLU A 108 5.22 11.52 -25.77
CA GLU A 108 6.29 10.50 -25.83
C GLU A 108 7.53 10.82 -24.96
N LYS A 109 7.35 11.67 -23.93
CA LYS A 109 8.42 12.08 -23.01
C LYS A 109 8.95 10.86 -22.23
N PRO A 110 10.27 10.61 -22.22
CA PRO A 110 10.84 9.49 -21.48
C PRO A 110 10.86 9.77 -19.97
N MET A 111 10.45 8.78 -19.19
CA MET A 111 10.61 8.78 -17.73
C MET A 111 12.09 8.78 -17.34
N ASP A 112 12.39 9.27 -16.13
CA ASP A 112 13.77 9.24 -15.58
C ASP A 112 14.26 7.82 -15.27
N LYS A 113 13.34 6.86 -15.20
CA LYS A 113 13.61 5.45 -14.94
C LYS A 113 13.24 4.63 -16.16
N GLU A 114 14.05 3.63 -16.45
CA GLU A 114 13.81 2.65 -17.52
C GLU A 114 12.57 1.80 -17.21
N TYR A 115 12.41 1.44 -15.93
CA TYR A 115 11.29 0.67 -15.42
C TYR A 115 10.37 1.56 -14.57
N SER A 116 9.11 1.69 -14.96
CA SER A 116 8.07 2.46 -14.27
C SER A 116 6.72 1.78 -14.40
N TYR A 117 6.01 1.65 -13.28
CA TYR A 117 4.72 0.98 -13.20
C TYR A 117 3.72 1.82 -12.41
N VAL A 118 2.47 1.84 -12.85
CA VAL A 118 1.33 2.33 -12.05
C VAL A 118 0.74 1.15 -11.28
N ASN A 119 0.63 1.27 -9.96
CA ASN A 119 -0.07 0.28 -9.15
C ASN A 119 -1.58 0.60 -9.11
N SER A 120 -2.36 -0.21 -9.81
CA SER A 120 -3.82 -0.10 -9.89
C SER A 120 -4.56 -0.80 -8.75
N GLN A 121 -3.87 -1.39 -7.76
CA GLN A 121 -4.53 -2.14 -6.69
C GLN A 121 -5.40 -1.26 -5.80
N ALA A 122 -4.93 -0.06 -5.46
CA ALA A 122 -5.61 0.86 -4.57
C ALA A 122 -5.42 2.30 -5.04
N SER A 123 -6.45 3.12 -4.80
CA SER A 123 -6.39 4.57 -5.01
C SER A 123 -6.51 5.31 -3.68
N TYR A 124 -5.78 6.41 -3.56
CA TYR A 124 -5.72 7.18 -2.32
C TYR A 124 -6.22 8.61 -2.52
N PRO A 125 -7.10 9.12 -1.65
CA PRO A 125 -7.52 10.51 -1.69
C PRO A 125 -6.44 11.41 -1.06
N ILE A 126 -5.82 12.27 -1.86
CA ILE A 126 -4.71 13.16 -1.45
C ILE A 126 -5.07 14.61 -1.75
N ARG A 127 -4.73 15.56 -0.87
CA ARG A 127 -4.89 16.99 -1.16
C ARG A 127 -4.02 17.37 -2.35
N TYR A 128 -4.60 18.03 -3.35
CA TYR A 128 -3.86 18.38 -4.55
C TYR A 128 -2.70 19.35 -4.25
N GLU A 129 -2.88 20.24 -3.28
CA GLU A 129 -1.90 21.28 -2.90
C GLU A 129 -0.55 20.74 -2.43
N ILE A 130 -0.50 19.52 -1.87
CA ILE A 130 0.77 18.90 -1.45
C ILE A 130 1.53 18.24 -2.60
N LEU A 131 0.83 17.94 -3.71
CA LEU A 131 1.44 17.32 -4.88
C LEU A 131 2.32 18.34 -5.60
N LYS A 132 3.55 17.94 -5.91
CA LYS A 132 4.50 18.79 -6.64
C LYS A 132 4.55 18.36 -8.11
N PRO A 133 5.04 19.22 -9.03
CA PRO A 133 5.39 18.79 -10.38
C PRO A 133 6.32 17.57 -10.34
N TYR A 134 6.16 16.65 -11.30
CA TYR A 134 6.94 15.41 -11.31
C TYR A 134 8.45 15.66 -11.44
N LYS A 135 8.85 16.57 -12.34
CA LYS A 135 10.24 17.03 -12.49
C LYS A 135 10.39 18.44 -11.94
N SER A 136 11.41 18.65 -11.12
CA SER A 136 11.79 19.96 -10.61
C SER A 136 12.47 20.77 -11.72
N GLY A 137 11.85 21.86 -12.16
CA GLY A 137 12.46 22.79 -13.12
C GLY A 137 11.50 23.34 -14.16
N ASP A 138 10.33 22.72 -14.33
CA ASP A 138 9.37 23.13 -15.35
C ASP A 138 7.96 23.14 -14.76
N THR A 139 7.54 24.31 -14.29
CA THR A 139 6.21 24.49 -13.67
C THR A 139 5.08 24.35 -14.70
N GLU A 140 5.39 24.50 -15.98
CA GLU A 140 4.44 24.40 -17.09
C GLU A 140 4.42 22.98 -17.71
N ASP A 141 5.43 22.14 -17.44
CA ASP A 141 5.50 20.80 -18.02
C ASP A 141 4.64 19.80 -17.24
N VAL A 142 3.42 19.62 -17.71
CA VAL A 142 2.49 18.63 -17.16
C VAL A 142 2.73 17.28 -17.83
N TRP A 143 3.09 16.27 -17.02
CA TRP A 143 3.26 14.90 -17.47
C TRP A 143 1.89 14.24 -17.56
N VAL A 144 1.38 14.00 -18.78
CA VAL A 144 0.02 13.48 -19.01
C VAL A 144 0.06 12.19 -19.80
N LEU A 145 -0.63 11.16 -19.32
CA LEU A 145 -0.84 9.93 -20.08
C LEU A 145 -1.73 10.19 -21.32
N GLU A 146 -1.51 9.41 -22.36
CA GLU A 146 -2.39 9.37 -23.53
C GLU A 146 -3.82 8.98 -23.11
N GLU A 147 -4.82 9.57 -23.77
CA GLU A 147 -6.23 9.35 -23.43
C GLU A 147 -6.63 7.88 -23.56
N GLU A 148 -6.15 7.18 -24.59
CA GLU A 148 -6.39 5.75 -24.78
C GLU A 148 -5.80 4.92 -23.62
N SER A 149 -4.53 5.18 -23.29
CA SER A 149 -3.84 4.52 -22.16
C SER A 149 -4.57 4.74 -20.84
N PHE A 150 -5.03 5.97 -20.58
CA PHE A 150 -5.76 6.31 -19.37
C PHE A 150 -7.15 5.65 -19.33
N SER A 151 -7.86 5.63 -20.45
CA SER A 151 -9.16 4.98 -20.60
C SER A 151 -9.06 3.48 -20.35
N GLU A 152 -8.03 2.82 -20.86
CA GLU A 152 -7.79 1.39 -20.62
C GLU A 152 -7.49 1.10 -19.13
N LEU A 153 -6.60 1.88 -18.51
CA LEU A 153 -6.25 1.74 -17.09
C LEU A 153 -7.46 1.91 -16.16
N THR A 154 -8.36 2.84 -16.51
CA THR A 154 -9.54 3.18 -15.69
C THR A 154 -10.80 2.42 -16.09
N LYS A 155 -10.73 1.58 -17.12
CA LYS A 155 -11.88 0.83 -17.64
C LYS A 155 -12.57 0.01 -16.54
N GLY A 156 -13.87 0.20 -16.40
CA GLY A 156 -14.68 -0.50 -15.40
C GLY A 156 -14.52 0.02 -13.96
N ARG A 157 -13.77 1.10 -13.74
CA ARG A 157 -13.60 1.73 -12.43
C ARG A 157 -14.13 3.16 -12.46
N ASP A 158 -14.97 3.49 -11.49
CA ASP A 158 -15.55 4.83 -11.36
C ASP A 158 -14.87 5.57 -10.21
N TYR A 159 -13.69 6.14 -10.50
CA TYR A 159 -12.92 6.88 -9.50
C TYR A 159 -13.60 8.17 -9.05
N ASP A 160 -14.45 8.77 -9.90
CA ASP A 160 -15.22 9.97 -9.54
C ASP A 160 -16.29 9.62 -8.49
N LYS A 161 -16.94 8.45 -8.57
CA LYS A 161 -17.85 7.98 -7.52
C LYS A 161 -17.16 7.65 -6.20
N LEU A 162 -15.87 7.30 -6.19
CA LEU A 162 -15.13 7.03 -4.95
C LEU A 162 -14.98 8.29 -4.07
N HIS A 163 -15.10 9.49 -4.65
CA HIS A 163 -15.16 10.74 -3.88
C HIS A 163 -16.50 10.95 -3.15
N SER A 164 -17.57 10.26 -3.57
CA SER A 164 -18.92 10.40 -3.04
C SER A 164 -19.12 9.54 -1.77
N LYS A 165 -18.49 9.96 -0.67
CA LYS A 165 -18.88 9.71 0.74
C LYS A 165 -19.09 8.27 1.26
N SER A 166 -18.98 7.19 0.48
CA SER A 166 -19.45 5.86 0.93
C SER A 166 -18.39 4.86 1.41
N TRP A 167 -17.10 5.05 1.13
CA TRP A 167 -16.09 4.02 1.42
C TRP A 167 -15.50 4.02 2.84
N ARG A 168 -15.75 5.05 3.67
CA ARG A 168 -15.36 4.99 5.10
C ARG A 168 -16.19 4.03 5.94
N ARG A 169 -17.21 3.38 5.39
CA ARG A 169 -18.06 2.46 6.17
C ARG A 169 -17.47 1.05 6.37
N GLY A 170 -16.29 0.76 5.82
CA GLY A 170 -15.65 -0.55 5.97
C GLY A 170 -14.77 -0.69 7.21
N TRP A 171 -14.10 0.38 7.65
CA TRP A 171 -13.05 0.32 8.68
C TRP A 171 -13.26 1.28 9.87
N GLU A 172 -14.35 2.08 9.88
CA GLU A 172 -14.84 2.63 11.14
C GLU A 172 -15.40 1.48 11.96
N GLU A 173 -14.56 0.98 12.84
CA GLU A 173 -14.81 0.09 13.97
C GLU A 173 -16.31 0.00 14.27
N THR A 174 -16.91 -1.16 13.95
CA THR A 174 -17.99 -1.61 14.83
C THR A 174 -17.30 -1.73 16.18
N PRO A 175 -17.66 -0.94 17.22
CA PRO A 175 -17.04 -1.09 18.51
C PRO A 175 -17.30 -2.54 18.89
N LEU A 176 -16.24 -3.35 18.95
CA LEU A 176 -16.38 -4.71 19.44
C LEU A 176 -17.01 -4.55 20.82
N PRO A 177 -18.16 -5.19 21.10
CA PRO A 177 -18.74 -5.13 22.43
C PRO A 177 -17.64 -5.53 23.40
N LEU A 178 -17.27 -4.60 24.28
CA LEU A 178 -16.31 -4.87 25.34
C LEU A 178 -16.78 -6.16 26.01
N PRO A 179 -15.92 -7.18 26.16
CA PRO A 179 -16.31 -8.39 26.86
C PRO A 179 -16.89 -7.96 28.20
N GLU A 180 -18.12 -8.42 28.50
CA GLU A 180 -18.74 -8.12 29.78
C GLU A 180 -17.75 -8.51 30.88
N PRO A 181 -17.58 -7.68 31.93
CA PRO A 181 -16.68 -7.99 33.02
C PRO A 181 -17.02 -9.39 33.53
N VAL A 182 -16.07 -10.31 33.37
CA VAL A 182 -16.17 -11.68 33.82
C VAL A 182 -16.46 -11.62 35.30
N LYS A 183 -17.71 -11.92 35.68
CA LYS A 183 -18.06 -12.10 37.08
C LYS A 183 -17.21 -13.24 37.59
N GLU A 184 -16.31 -12.88 38.48
CA GLU A 184 -15.44 -13.73 39.26
C GLU A 184 -16.12 -15.05 39.60
N ARG A 185 -15.64 -16.13 38.99
CA ARG A 185 -15.88 -17.49 39.46
C ARG A 185 -14.85 -17.77 40.54
N GLU A 186 -14.93 -17.01 41.64
CA GLU A 186 -14.25 -17.32 42.90
C GLU A 186 -15.01 -18.46 43.60
N GLU A 187 -14.96 -19.67 43.07
CA GLU A 187 -15.38 -20.85 43.85
C GLU A 187 -14.94 -22.13 43.13
N GLU A 188 -13.62 -22.38 43.08
CA GLU A 188 -13.07 -23.74 42.86
C GLU A 188 -11.58 -23.80 43.21
N GLY A 189 -11.20 -23.15 44.31
CA GLY A 189 -9.85 -23.21 44.87
C GLY A 189 -9.84 -23.94 46.21
N LYS A 190 -10.11 -25.26 46.24
CA LYS A 190 -9.82 -26.14 47.38
C LYS A 190 -10.08 -27.61 47.04
N GLN A 191 -9.15 -28.24 46.31
CA GLN A 191 -8.73 -29.64 46.50
C GLN A 191 -7.83 -30.08 45.34
N ALA A 192 -6.52 -30.11 45.58
CA ALA A 192 -5.58 -31.14 45.09
C ALA A 192 -4.14 -30.67 45.30
N SER A 193 -3.64 -30.80 46.52
CA SER A 193 -2.22 -30.92 46.77
C SER A 193 -1.90 -32.39 46.99
N LYS A 194 -1.22 -33.04 46.03
CA LYS A 194 -0.14 -34.01 46.26
C LYS A 194 0.31 -34.73 44.99
N ALA A 195 1.65 -34.86 44.92
CA ALA A 195 2.44 -35.65 43.97
C ALA A 195 2.43 -35.08 42.53
N SER A 196 3.53 -34.94 41.81
CA SER A 196 4.84 -35.62 41.85
C SER A 196 5.82 -34.87 40.94
N ASP A 197 7.09 -34.75 41.35
CA ASP A 197 8.22 -34.44 40.46
C ASP A 197 8.31 -35.48 39.34
N ALA A 198 8.17 -35.03 38.08
CA ALA A 198 8.81 -35.60 36.91
C ALA A 198 8.58 -34.65 35.73
N GLY A 199 9.66 -34.25 35.05
CA GLY A 199 9.66 -33.26 33.98
C GLY A 199 8.61 -33.51 32.91
N THR A 200 7.55 -32.71 32.94
CA THR A 200 6.63 -32.53 31.82
C THR A 200 7.16 -31.40 30.97
N PHE A 201 7.76 -31.77 29.84
CA PHE A 201 7.95 -30.88 28.70
C PHE A 201 6.59 -30.22 28.40
N ASP A 202 6.57 -28.89 28.40
CA ASP A 202 5.37 -28.05 28.33
C ASP A 202 4.75 -28.15 26.92
N LEU A 203 4.05 -29.25 26.66
CA LEU A 203 3.34 -29.55 25.42
C LEU A 203 2.39 -28.41 25.03
N ALA A 204 1.81 -27.69 25.99
CA ALA A 204 0.96 -26.54 25.71
C ALA A 204 1.75 -25.42 25.00
N LYS A 205 2.98 -25.17 25.43
CA LYS A 205 3.90 -24.21 24.79
C LYS A 205 4.34 -24.64 23.40
N GLU A 206 4.49 -25.94 23.15
CA GLU A 206 4.81 -26.49 21.83
C GLU A 206 3.62 -26.38 20.87
N TYR A 207 2.40 -26.67 21.35
CA TYR A 207 1.17 -26.50 20.58
C TYR A 207 0.88 -25.03 20.24
N GLU A 208 1.09 -24.10 21.18
CA GLU A 208 0.99 -22.67 20.92
C GLU A 208 2.02 -22.23 19.87
N ASN A 209 3.30 -22.62 20.02
CA ASN A 209 4.32 -22.28 19.03
C ASN A 209 4.03 -22.86 17.64
N LYS A 210 3.46 -24.06 17.56
CA LYS A 210 3.08 -24.68 16.30
C LYS A 210 1.90 -23.95 15.64
N ALA A 211 0.85 -23.65 16.40
CA ALA A 211 -0.29 -22.88 15.91
C ALA A 211 0.12 -21.47 15.45
N TRP A 212 1.01 -20.81 16.19
CA TRP A 212 1.57 -19.52 15.79
C TRP A 212 2.41 -19.61 14.52
N ARG A 213 3.24 -20.65 14.34
CA ARG A 213 3.99 -20.85 13.08
C ARG A 213 3.08 -21.11 11.90
N GLU A 214 2.08 -21.98 12.04
CA GLU A 214 1.13 -22.28 10.97
C GLU A 214 0.32 -21.04 10.59
N TYR A 215 -0.12 -20.24 11.57
CA TYR A 215 -0.77 -18.94 11.35
C TYR A 215 0.14 -17.97 10.58
N TYR A 216 1.40 -17.80 10.99
CA TYR A 216 2.32 -16.90 10.30
C TYR A 216 2.73 -17.39 8.91
N GLU A 217 2.83 -18.70 8.67
CA GLU A 217 3.05 -19.24 7.32
C GLU A 217 1.86 -18.99 6.41
N GLU A 218 0.63 -19.14 6.90
CA GLU A 218 -0.58 -18.89 6.12
C GLU A 218 -0.74 -17.40 5.74
N ILE A 219 -0.38 -16.49 6.65
CA ILE A 219 -0.53 -15.03 6.41
C ILE A 219 0.70 -14.43 5.72
N ALA A 220 1.87 -15.08 5.81
CA ALA A 220 3.04 -14.70 5.01
C ALA A 220 2.76 -14.78 3.50
N HIS A 221 1.75 -15.55 3.08
CA HIS A 221 1.26 -15.57 1.70
C HIS A 221 0.30 -14.43 1.36
N PHE A 222 -0.25 -13.72 2.35
CA PHE A 222 -1.18 -12.60 2.20
C PHE A 222 -0.53 -11.22 2.33
N LEU A 223 0.66 -11.12 2.94
CA LEU A 223 1.36 -9.84 3.08
C LEU A 223 2.30 -9.58 1.88
N PRO A 224 2.10 -8.50 1.10
CA PRO A 224 2.76 -8.29 -0.19
C PRO A 224 4.25 -7.87 -0.12
N TRP A 225 4.91 -7.94 1.04
CA TRP A 225 6.26 -7.37 1.22
C TRP A 225 7.23 -8.31 1.96
N PRO A 226 8.31 -8.78 1.31
CA PRO A 226 9.29 -9.69 1.91
C PRO A 226 10.30 -9.03 2.87
N ASP A 227 10.30 -7.70 3.03
CA ASP A 227 11.35 -6.97 3.78
C ASP A 227 11.20 -7.06 5.32
N TYR A 228 10.21 -7.80 5.85
CA TYR A 228 10.05 -8.01 7.30
C TYR A 228 10.81 -9.21 7.88
N ARG A 229 11.37 -10.11 7.05
CA ARG A 229 12.04 -11.32 7.56
C ARG A 229 13.35 -11.06 8.31
N SER A 230 13.95 -9.87 8.21
CA SER A 230 15.23 -9.56 8.87
C SER A 230 15.11 -8.92 10.25
N CYS A 231 13.92 -8.59 10.75
CA CYS A 231 13.76 -7.87 12.02
C CYS A 231 13.28 -8.73 13.20
N PHE A 232 12.99 -10.02 13.02
CA PHE A 232 12.42 -10.88 14.07
C PHE A 232 13.11 -12.24 14.27
N ILE A 233 14.31 -12.44 13.73
CA ILE A 233 15.11 -13.63 14.07
C ILE A 233 15.99 -13.30 15.27
N PHE A 234 15.48 -13.68 16.44
CA PHE A 234 16.17 -14.00 17.69
C PHE A 234 17.44 -13.21 18.04
N GLY A 235 17.28 -12.23 18.93
CA GLY A 235 18.36 -11.87 19.86
C GLY A 235 18.54 -13.00 20.87
N GLU A 236 19.47 -13.91 20.60
CA GLU A 236 20.19 -14.59 21.67
C GLU A 236 21.13 -13.56 22.29
N VAL A 237 20.80 -13.17 23.52
CA VAL A 237 21.71 -12.45 24.41
C VAL A 237 22.64 -13.51 24.95
N ASP A 238 23.85 -13.60 24.39
CA ASP A 238 24.94 -14.31 25.06
C ASP A 238 25.35 -13.48 26.27
N ASP A 239 24.88 -13.92 27.43
CA ASP A 239 25.39 -13.50 28.73
C ASP A 239 26.86 -13.93 28.88
N ALA A 240 27.59 -13.04 29.55
CA ALA A 240 29.04 -13.02 29.73
C ALA A 240 29.62 -14.25 30.46
N ASP A 241 30.94 -14.40 30.34
CA ASP A 241 31.76 -14.92 31.44
C ASP A 241 33.14 -14.21 31.47
N PRO A 242 33.84 -14.21 32.64
CA PRO A 242 34.60 -13.10 33.22
C PRO A 242 36.03 -12.87 32.72
#